data_AF-A0A2N1DF98-F1
#
_entry.id   AF-A0A2N1DF98-F1
#
_cell.length_a   1.000
_cell.length_b   1.000
_cell.length_c   1.000
_cell.angle_alpha   90.00
_cell.angle_beta   90.00
_cell.angle_gamma   90.00
#
_symmetry.space_group_name_H-M   'P 1'
#
loop_
_entity.id
_entity.type
_entity.pdbx_description
1 polymer ?
#
loop_
_entity_poly.entity_id
_entity_poly.type
_entity_poly.pdbx_seq_one_letter_code
_entity_poly.pdbx_strand_id
1 'polypeptide(L)'
;MTPKAVMLFAEQNQSQLFPQFKRALYFAGSIPLNSSERSKFYEKQYNQELDRKEKINARLNLPLAISVALIGLLSYLIKSAPLELNSNWSYLFWLLFLSSITSIFFAFYYFRQCWFGHTDQLIPTADVIENYYVSLLNHYSKYPNSSKNIENEFKEFIKNSFMNYATTNATNNDKRSFKLYKTTVSLTFSLVFAFFSLIPHTLHNLNVNTENQTKDSLSMSNQKQPPPPPAAPGPRSVKGQVPPKNPQPKPTQR
;
A
#
# COMPACT_ATOMS: atom_id res chain seq x y z
N MET A 1 -7.66 -13.17 46.62
CA MET A 1 -6.30 -12.63 46.39
C MET A 1 -6.17 -11.34 47.18
N THR A 2 -5.13 -11.23 48.03
CA THR A 2 -4.86 -10.01 48.78
C THR A 2 -4.32 -8.92 47.84
N PRO A 3 -4.56 -7.62 48.14
CA PRO A 3 -4.04 -6.51 47.32
C PRO A 3 -2.52 -6.57 47.08
N LYS A 4 -1.78 -7.15 48.04
CA LYS A 4 -0.34 -7.40 47.94
C LYS A 4 0.04 -8.41 46.85
N ALA A 5 -0.78 -9.44 46.63
CA ALA A 5 -0.51 -10.45 45.61
C ALA A 5 -0.73 -9.92 44.19
N VAL A 6 -1.68 -8.98 44.01
CA VAL A 6 -1.93 -8.31 42.73
C VAL A 6 -0.81 -7.32 42.38
N MET A 7 -0.25 -6.62 43.37
CA MET A 7 0.90 -5.73 43.14
C MET A 7 2.16 -6.49 42.75
N LEU A 8 2.47 -7.62 43.41
CA LEU A 8 3.64 -8.44 43.05
C LEU A 8 3.52 -9.04 41.64
N PHE A 9 2.32 -9.43 41.22
CA PHE A 9 2.06 -9.91 39.87
C PHE A 9 2.19 -8.80 38.81
N ALA A 10 1.82 -7.56 39.16
CA ALA A 10 1.95 -6.40 38.28
C ALA A 10 3.42 -5.96 38.13
N GLU A 11 4.22 -6.08 39.19
CA GLU A 11 5.64 -5.71 39.20
C GLU A 11 6.49 -6.70 38.37
N GLN A 12 6.16 -8.00 38.41
CA GLN A 12 6.88 -9.03 37.68
C GLN A 12 6.65 -8.99 36.15
N ASN A 13 5.59 -8.31 35.67
CA ASN A 13 5.23 -8.18 34.25
C ASN A 13 5.41 -6.76 33.66
N GLN A 14 5.99 -5.82 34.43
CA GLN A 14 6.12 -4.41 34.05
C GLN A 14 6.99 -4.13 32.82
N SER A 15 7.85 -5.05 32.40
CA SER A 15 8.76 -4.88 31.26
C SER A 15 8.10 -5.12 29.90
N GLN A 16 6.87 -5.68 29.86
CA GLN A 16 6.12 -5.92 28.61
C GLN A 16 4.89 -5.01 28.43
N LEU A 17 4.55 -4.16 29.39
CA LEU A 17 3.41 -3.24 29.25
C LEU A 17 3.77 -2.05 28.34
N PHE A 18 2.95 -1.87 27.31
CA PHE A 18 3.01 -0.72 26.40
C PHE A 18 3.01 0.62 27.16
N PRO A 19 3.73 1.66 26.68
CA PRO A 19 3.80 2.98 27.33
C PRO A 19 2.43 3.63 27.62
N GLN A 20 1.41 3.27 26.84
CA GLN A 20 0.02 3.70 27.02
C GLN A 20 -0.57 3.23 28.37
N PHE A 21 -0.19 2.02 28.82
CA PHE A 21 -0.64 1.48 30.11
C PHE A 21 0.06 2.13 31.30
N LYS A 22 1.32 2.59 31.15
CA LYS A 22 2.01 3.32 32.22
C LYS A 22 1.28 4.62 32.58
N ARG A 23 0.72 5.33 31.58
CA ARG A 23 -0.11 6.52 31.85
C ARG A 23 -1.43 6.17 32.56
N ALA A 24 -2.05 5.05 32.21
CA ALA A 24 -3.26 4.59 32.90
C ALA A 24 -3.01 4.20 34.36
N LEU A 25 -1.86 3.55 34.64
CA LEU A 25 -1.45 3.18 36.00
C LEU A 25 -1.05 4.38 36.87
N TYR A 26 -0.41 5.40 36.31
CA TYR A 26 -0.08 6.63 37.05
C TYR A 26 -1.30 7.51 37.37
N PHE A 27 -2.39 7.40 36.59
CA PHE A 27 -3.68 8.01 36.94
C PHE A 27 -4.48 7.18 37.98
N ALA A 28 -4.13 5.90 38.17
CA ALA A 28 -4.82 4.97 39.07
C ALA A 28 -4.44 5.11 40.55
N GLY A 29 -3.82 6.23 40.95
CA GLY A 29 -3.70 6.65 42.35
C GLY A 29 -4.98 7.27 42.93
N SER A 30 -6.11 7.25 42.20
CA SER A 30 -7.33 7.96 42.59
C SER A 30 -8.58 7.09 42.43
N ILE A 31 -9.12 6.66 43.57
CA ILE A 31 -10.47 6.13 43.79
C ILE A 31 -10.85 4.88 42.95
N PRO A 32 -11.17 3.72 43.56
CA PRO A 32 -11.66 2.56 42.82
C PRO A 32 -12.97 2.93 42.10
N LEU A 33 -12.96 2.87 40.77
CA LEU A 33 -14.15 3.09 39.94
C LEU A 33 -15.28 2.16 40.40
N ASN A 34 -16.48 2.72 40.53
CA ASN A 34 -17.66 1.93 40.85
C ASN A 34 -17.99 0.96 39.68
N SER A 35 -18.67 -0.15 39.96
CA SER A 35 -19.02 -1.18 38.97
C SER A 35 -19.74 -0.63 37.73
N SER A 36 -20.62 0.36 37.94
CA SER A 36 -21.33 1.07 36.87
C SER A 36 -20.38 1.86 35.96
N GLU A 37 -19.43 2.58 36.55
CA GLU A 37 -18.44 3.39 35.79
C GLU A 37 -17.50 2.50 34.99
N ARG A 38 -17.05 1.37 35.56
CA ARG A 38 -16.23 0.39 34.84
C ARG A 38 -16.96 -0.20 33.64
N SER A 39 -18.24 -0.49 33.77
CA SER A 39 -19.06 -1.04 32.68
C SER A 39 -19.17 -0.05 31.52
N LYS A 40 -19.47 1.23 31.81
CA LYS A 40 -19.48 2.31 30.81
C LYS A 40 -18.12 2.53 30.15
N PHE A 41 -17.04 2.40 30.92
CA PHE A 41 -15.69 2.49 30.39
C PHE A 41 -15.39 1.38 29.38
N TYR A 42 -15.75 0.13 29.68
CA TYR A 42 -15.54 -1.00 28.74
C TYR A 42 -16.40 -0.88 27.48
N GLU A 43 -17.65 -0.44 27.61
CA GLU A 43 -18.51 -0.14 26.45
C GLU A 43 -17.87 0.92 25.55
N LYS A 44 -17.39 2.02 26.15
CA LYS A 44 -16.69 3.09 25.41
C LYS A 44 -15.45 2.56 24.72
N GLN A 45 -14.63 1.77 25.40
CA GLN A 45 -13.42 1.19 24.83
C GLN A 45 -13.75 0.25 23.67
N TYR A 46 -14.79 -0.58 23.83
CA TYR A 46 -15.28 -1.46 22.76
C TYR A 46 -15.68 -0.66 21.51
N ASN A 47 -16.50 0.39 21.67
CA ASN A 47 -16.93 1.23 20.56
C ASN A 47 -15.75 1.93 19.88
N GLN A 48 -14.78 2.43 20.67
CA GLN A 48 -13.56 3.02 20.14
C GLN A 48 -12.74 2.04 19.29
N GLU A 49 -12.71 0.75 19.65
CA GLU A 49 -12.01 -0.25 18.84
C GLU A 49 -12.75 -0.58 17.54
N LEU A 50 -14.07 -0.47 17.49
CA LEU A 50 -14.82 -0.55 16.24
C LEU A 50 -14.51 0.65 15.33
N ASP A 51 -14.56 1.88 15.87
CA ASP A 51 -14.20 3.09 15.11
C ASP A 51 -12.75 3.02 14.60
N ARG A 52 -11.85 2.48 15.42
CA ARG A 52 -10.44 2.34 15.07
C ARG A 52 -10.24 1.37 13.91
N LYS A 53 -10.98 0.27 13.87
CA LYS A 53 -11.01 -0.65 12.72
C LYS A 53 -11.45 0.08 11.45
N GLU A 54 -12.52 0.85 11.50
CA GLU A 54 -13.00 1.61 10.34
C GLU A 54 -11.96 2.61 9.84
N LYS A 55 -11.31 3.33 10.76
CA LYS A 55 -10.21 4.25 10.43
C LYS A 55 -9.02 3.52 9.80
N ILE A 56 -8.66 2.34 10.29
CA ILE A 56 -7.60 1.52 9.68
C ILE A 56 -8.00 1.11 8.26
N ASN A 57 -9.24 0.65 8.06
CA ASN A 57 -9.74 0.27 6.75
C ASN A 57 -9.75 1.45 5.77
N ALA A 58 -10.19 2.63 6.20
CA ALA A 58 -10.16 3.84 5.38
C ALA A 58 -8.73 4.21 4.94
N ARG A 59 -7.73 3.98 5.80
CA ARG A 59 -6.32 4.23 5.48
C ARG A 59 -5.73 3.26 4.46
N LEU A 60 -6.36 2.11 4.18
CA LEU A 60 -5.87 1.15 3.17
C LEU A 60 -6.02 1.67 1.74
N ASN A 61 -6.92 2.62 1.50
CA ASN A 61 -7.13 3.20 0.17
C ASN A 61 -5.87 3.91 -0.35
N LEU A 62 -5.12 4.58 0.53
CA LEU A 62 -3.93 5.32 0.13
C LEU A 62 -2.78 4.40 -0.34
N PRO A 63 -2.35 3.36 0.43
CA PRO A 63 -1.39 2.37 -0.05
C PRO A 63 -1.81 1.69 -1.36
N LEU A 64 -3.11 1.40 -1.54
CA LEU A 64 -3.62 0.78 -2.77
C LEU A 64 -3.43 1.73 -3.97
N ALA A 65 -3.81 3.00 -3.83
CA ALA A 65 -3.65 4.01 -4.88
C ALA A 65 -2.17 4.21 -5.25
N ILE A 66 -1.29 4.30 -4.24
CA ILE A 66 0.17 4.42 -4.45
C ILE A 66 0.70 3.19 -5.19
N SER A 67 0.23 1.99 -4.85
CA SER A 67 0.64 0.75 -5.51
C SER A 67 0.29 0.76 -7.00
N VAL A 68 -0.92 1.22 -7.36
CA VAL A 68 -1.35 1.34 -8.77
C VAL A 68 -0.46 2.34 -9.53
N ALA A 69 -0.19 3.50 -8.94
CA ALA A 69 0.70 4.50 -9.54
C ALA A 69 2.12 3.96 -9.74
N LEU A 70 2.66 3.24 -8.74
CA LEU A 70 3.97 2.60 -8.82
C LEU A 70 4.04 1.52 -9.91
N ILE A 71 3.01 0.68 -10.05
CA ILE A 71 2.94 -0.30 -11.13
C ILE A 71 2.96 0.40 -12.50
N GLY A 72 2.25 1.51 -12.65
CA GLY A 72 2.28 2.33 -13.86
C GLY A 72 3.68 2.89 -14.16
N LEU A 73 4.34 3.46 -13.14
CA LEU A 73 5.71 3.97 -13.27
C LEU A 73 6.71 2.86 -13.65
N LEU A 74 6.64 1.70 -12.98
CA LEU A 74 7.50 0.56 -13.30
C LEU A 74 7.23 0.00 -14.70
N SER A 75 5.97 -0.01 -15.13
CA SER A 75 5.59 -0.43 -16.49
C SER A 75 6.13 0.53 -17.57
N TYR A 76 6.22 1.83 -17.26
CA TYR A 76 6.89 2.79 -18.13
C TYR A 76 8.41 2.54 -18.17
N LEU A 77 9.04 2.34 -17.01
CA LEU A 77 10.48 2.12 -16.90
C LEU A 77 10.94 0.85 -17.62
N ILE A 78 10.17 -0.25 -17.54
CA ILE A 78 10.54 -1.51 -18.22
C ILE A 78 10.47 -1.39 -19.74
N LYS A 79 9.53 -0.60 -20.28
CA LYS A 79 9.39 -0.39 -21.73
C LYS A 79 10.62 0.31 -22.33
N SER A 80 11.25 1.18 -21.55
CA SER A 80 12.43 1.95 -21.93
C SER A 80 13.71 1.41 -21.30
N ALA A 81 13.68 0.16 -20.82
CA ALA A 81 14.81 -0.43 -20.11
C ALA A 81 16.00 -0.67 -21.06
N PRO A 82 17.24 -0.50 -20.57
CA PRO A 82 18.44 -0.85 -21.32
C PRO A 82 18.47 -2.37 -21.57
N LEU A 83 18.37 -2.77 -22.84
CA LEU A 83 18.44 -4.17 -23.27
C LEU A 83 19.88 -4.71 -23.24
N GLU A 84 20.85 -3.83 -23.49
CA GLU A 84 22.26 -4.19 -23.47
C GLU A 84 22.86 -4.03 -22.07
N LEU A 85 23.50 -5.10 -21.57
CA LEU A 85 24.18 -5.14 -20.27
C LEU A 85 25.66 -4.75 -20.40
N ASN A 86 25.96 -3.74 -21.22
CA ASN A 86 27.33 -3.38 -21.57
C ASN A 86 27.86 -2.16 -20.79
N SER A 87 26.98 -1.49 -20.02
CA SER A 87 27.30 -0.27 -19.28
C SER A 87 26.98 -0.41 -17.80
N ASN A 88 27.84 0.15 -16.94
CA ASN A 88 27.61 0.24 -15.48
C ASN A 88 26.24 0.87 -15.15
N TRP A 89 25.78 1.82 -15.97
CA TRP A 89 24.46 2.44 -15.82
C TRP A 89 23.31 1.44 -16.03
N SER A 90 23.47 0.49 -16.96
CA SER A 90 22.48 -0.56 -17.21
C SER A 90 22.35 -1.50 -16.00
N TYR A 91 23.49 -1.93 -15.43
CA TYR A 91 23.49 -2.75 -14.20
C TYR A 91 22.85 -2.03 -13.02
N LEU A 92 23.19 -0.75 -12.80
CA LEU A 92 22.62 0.05 -11.72
C LEU A 92 21.11 0.25 -11.89
N PHE A 93 20.64 0.47 -13.13
CA PHE A 93 19.21 0.53 -13.44
C PHE A 93 18.50 -0.75 -13.01
N TRP A 94 18.97 -1.91 -13.46
CA TRP A 94 18.34 -3.19 -13.16
C TRP A 94 18.37 -3.52 -11.66
N LEU A 95 19.45 -3.20 -10.97
CA LEU A 95 19.55 -3.36 -9.51
C LEU A 95 18.47 -2.56 -8.78
N LEU A 96 18.32 -1.26 -9.10
CA LEU A 96 17.32 -0.39 -8.48
C LEU A 96 15.89 -0.78 -8.88
N PHE A 97 15.67 -1.13 -10.14
CA PHE A 97 14.39 -1.57 -10.66
C PHE A 97 13.91 -2.86 -9.96
N LEU A 98 14.77 -3.89 -9.86
CA LEU A 98 14.45 -5.13 -9.15
C LEU A 98 14.28 -4.91 -7.65
N SER A 99 15.05 -3.99 -7.04
CA SER A 99 14.86 -3.59 -5.64
C SER A 99 13.49 -2.92 -5.42
N SER A 100 13.01 -2.15 -6.39
CA SER A 100 11.67 -1.56 -6.35
C SER A 100 10.57 -2.64 -6.47
N ILE A 101 10.73 -3.62 -7.37
CA ILE A 101 9.79 -4.74 -7.54
C ILE A 101 9.76 -5.64 -6.29
N THR A 102 10.90 -5.97 -5.71
CA THR A 102 10.93 -6.79 -4.48
C THR A 102 10.26 -6.04 -3.33
N SER A 103 10.49 -4.74 -3.21
CA SER A 103 9.83 -3.89 -2.21
C SER A 103 8.31 -3.82 -2.41
N ILE A 104 7.80 -3.69 -3.65
CA ILE A 104 6.35 -3.67 -3.91
C ILE A 104 5.72 -5.04 -3.61
N PHE A 105 6.43 -6.15 -3.88
CA PHE A 105 5.97 -7.48 -3.52
C PHE A 105 5.81 -7.63 -2.00
N PHE A 106 6.79 -7.16 -1.21
CA PHE A 106 6.68 -7.14 0.25
C PHE A 106 5.53 -6.24 0.73
N ALA A 107 5.31 -5.10 0.07
CA ALA A 107 4.17 -4.23 0.38
C ALA A 107 2.85 -5.00 0.21
N PHE A 108 2.64 -5.69 -0.91
CA PHE A 108 1.43 -6.50 -1.12
C PHE A 108 1.29 -7.65 -0.11
N TYR A 109 2.40 -8.29 0.25
CA TYR A 109 2.41 -9.35 1.28
C TYR A 109 1.92 -8.83 2.65
N TYR A 110 2.36 -7.64 3.07
CA TYR A 110 1.89 -7.01 4.30
C TYR A 110 0.49 -6.42 4.17
N PHE A 111 0.14 -5.87 3.02
CA PHE A 111 -1.18 -5.32 2.74
C PHE A 111 -2.26 -6.41 2.86
N ARG A 112 -2.02 -7.60 2.29
CA ARG A 112 -2.90 -8.76 2.44
C ARG A 112 -3.14 -9.10 3.92
N GLN A 113 -2.10 -9.06 4.73
CA GLN A 113 -2.19 -9.34 6.17
C GLN A 113 -2.97 -8.27 6.94
N CYS A 114 -3.21 -7.09 6.38
CA CYS A 114 -4.10 -6.11 7.01
C CYS A 114 -5.57 -6.53 6.89
N TRP A 115 -5.93 -7.19 5.78
CA TRP A 115 -7.32 -7.50 5.44
C TRP A 115 -7.77 -8.87 5.98
N PHE A 116 -6.90 -9.87 5.89
CA PHE A 116 -7.27 -11.26 6.15
C PHE A 116 -6.72 -11.78 7.49
N GLY A 117 -7.35 -12.83 8.02
CA GLY A 117 -6.85 -13.58 9.18
C GLY A 117 -7.15 -12.98 10.55
N HIS A 118 -8.12 -12.05 10.63
CA HIS A 118 -8.54 -11.42 11.88
C HIS A 118 -10.04 -11.62 12.08
N THR A 119 -10.44 -12.18 13.22
CA THR A 119 -11.83 -12.36 13.60
C THR A 119 -12.18 -11.34 14.68
N ASP A 120 -12.91 -10.31 14.30
CA ASP A 120 -13.41 -9.31 15.25
C ASP A 120 -14.62 -9.86 16.00
N GLN A 121 -14.74 -9.49 17.27
CA GLN A 121 -15.87 -9.86 18.11
C GLN A 121 -16.87 -8.72 18.16
N LEU A 122 -18.13 -9.05 17.93
CA LEU A 122 -19.26 -8.15 18.04
C LEU A 122 -20.12 -8.55 19.23
N ILE A 123 -20.74 -7.57 19.88
CA ILE A 123 -21.73 -7.82 20.93
C ILE A 123 -22.84 -8.73 20.37
N PRO A 124 -23.35 -9.69 21.16
CA PRO A 124 -24.39 -10.59 20.67
C PRO A 124 -25.64 -9.81 20.28
N THR A 125 -26.44 -10.38 19.39
CA THR A 125 -27.69 -9.74 18.96
C THR A 125 -28.64 -9.56 20.14
N ALA A 126 -29.51 -8.55 20.05
CA ALA A 126 -30.50 -8.26 21.09
C ALA A 126 -31.34 -9.49 21.48
N ASP A 127 -31.74 -10.30 20.49
CA ASP A 127 -32.45 -11.57 20.71
C ASP A 127 -31.64 -12.56 21.57
N VAL A 128 -30.33 -12.73 21.34
CA VAL A 128 -29.49 -13.62 22.15
C VAL A 128 -29.34 -13.09 23.57
N ILE A 129 -29.20 -11.77 23.72
CA ILE A 129 -29.11 -11.12 25.03
C ILE A 129 -30.42 -11.31 25.81
N GLU A 130 -31.56 -11.11 25.16
CA GLU A 130 -32.88 -11.26 25.80
C GLU A 130 -33.17 -12.73 26.14
N ASN A 131 -32.87 -13.66 25.24
CA ASN A 131 -33.01 -15.09 25.49
C ASN A 131 -32.14 -15.54 26.68
N TYR A 132 -30.93 -14.99 26.82
CA TYR A 132 -30.09 -15.22 28.00
C TYR A 132 -30.75 -14.65 29.26
N TYR A 133 -31.29 -13.44 29.22
CA TYR A 133 -32.01 -12.85 30.36
C TYR A 133 -33.21 -13.71 30.79
N VAL A 134 -34.05 -14.15 29.84
CA VAL A 134 -35.16 -15.07 30.10
C VAL A 134 -34.68 -16.39 30.69
N SER A 135 -33.55 -16.92 30.23
CA SER A 135 -32.96 -18.13 30.80
C SER A 135 -32.56 -17.95 32.27
N LEU A 136 -32.05 -16.76 32.65
CA LEU A 136 -31.74 -16.42 34.04
C LEU A 136 -33.01 -16.31 34.89
N LEU A 137 -34.08 -15.68 34.36
CA LEU A 137 -35.39 -15.62 35.04
C LEU A 137 -35.89 -17.02 35.39
N ASN A 138 -35.86 -17.93 34.40
CA ASN A 138 -36.32 -19.31 34.57
C ASN A 138 -35.44 -20.07 35.58
N HIS A 139 -34.12 -19.93 35.48
CA HIS A 139 -33.16 -20.61 36.36
C HIS A 139 -33.31 -20.16 37.82
N TYR A 140 -33.37 -18.86 38.07
CA TYR A 140 -33.41 -18.32 39.43
C TYR A 140 -34.80 -18.27 40.08
N SER A 141 -35.88 -18.51 39.32
CA SER A 141 -37.27 -18.45 39.79
C SER A 141 -37.55 -19.20 41.10
N LYS A 142 -36.81 -20.28 41.37
CA LYS A 142 -37.01 -21.18 42.53
C LYS A 142 -36.16 -20.81 43.75
N TYR A 143 -35.27 -19.82 43.64
CA TYR A 143 -34.30 -19.50 44.69
C TYR A 143 -34.67 -18.20 45.43
N PRO A 144 -34.35 -18.10 46.74
CA PRO A 144 -34.49 -16.84 47.46
C PRO A 144 -33.53 -15.78 46.88
N ASN A 145 -33.92 -14.51 46.92
CA ASN A 145 -33.18 -13.38 46.33
C ASN A 145 -32.95 -13.48 44.81
N SER A 146 -33.81 -14.22 44.09
CA SER A 146 -33.73 -14.45 42.65
C SER A 146 -33.46 -13.18 41.85
N SER A 147 -34.24 -12.11 42.09
CA SER A 147 -34.11 -10.83 41.36
C SER A 147 -32.70 -10.24 41.42
N LYS A 148 -32.04 -10.28 42.59
CA LYS A 148 -30.70 -9.72 42.77
C LYS A 148 -29.64 -10.57 42.06
N ASN A 149 -29.80 -11.90 42.10
CA ASN A 149 -28.88 -12.82 41.42
C ASN A 149 -28.97 -12.68 39.89
N ILE A 150 -30.20 -12.61 39.36
CA ILE A 150 -30.45 -12.35 37.92
C ILE A 150 -29.78 -11.05 37.48
N GLU A 151 -30.01 -9.96 38.22
CA GLU A 151 -29.44 -8.65 37.89
C GLU A 151 -27.92 -8.66 37.91
N ASN A 152 -27.30 -9.30 38.91
CA ASN A 152 -25.85 -9.40 39.03
C ASN A 152 -25.24 -10.21 37.90
N GLU A 153 -25.77 -11.40 37.62
CA GLU A 153 -25.29 -12.28 36.54
C GLU A 153 -25.45 -11.63 35.16
N PHE A 154 -26.59 -10.98 34.91
CA PHE A 154 -26.82 -10.29 33.65
C PHE A 154 -25.86 -9.10 33.46
N LYS A 155 -25.68 -8.28 34.52
CA LYS A 155 -24.70 -7.18 34.49
C LYS A 155 -23.28 -7.69 34.26
N GLU A 156 -22.93 -8.80 34.89
CA GLU A 156 -21.62 -9.42 34.72
C GLU A 156 -21.40 -9.95 33.31
N PHE A 157 -22.40 -10.62 32.73
CA PHE A 157 -22.38 -11.06 31.33
C PHE A 157 -22.11 -9.90 30.37
N ILE A 158 -22.88 -8.81 30.45
CA ILE A 158 -22.71 -7.65 29.56
C ILE A 158 -21.33 -7.01 29.74
N LYS A 159 -20.92 -6.78 30.99
CA LYS A 159 -19.61 -6.21 31.33
C LYS A 159 -18.47 -7.07 30.77
N ASN A 160 -18.53 -8.39 30.94
CA ASN A 160 -17.51 -9.32 30.48
C ASN A 160 -17.48 -9.40 28.95
N SER A 161 -18.63 -9.35 28.28
CA SER A 161 -18.71 -9.27 26.81
C SER A 161 -17.98 -8.04 26.29
N PHE A 162 -18.27 -6.83 26.81
CA PHE A 162 -17.54 -5.63 26.39
C PHE A 162 -16.04 -5.72 26.65
N MET A 163 -15.64 -6.15 27.85
CA MET A 163 -14.23 -6.26 28.23
C MET A 163 -13.46 -7.23 27.32
N ASN A 164 -14.00 -8.43 27.11
CA ASN A 164 -13.35 -9.45 26.30
C ASN A 164 -13.31 -9.05 24.83
N TYR A 165 -14.41 -8.52 24.29
CA TYR A 165 -14.50 -8.17 22.87
C TYR A 165 -13.66 -6.94 22.54
N ALA A 166 -13.62 -5.94 23.42
CA ALA A 166 -12.71 -4.81 23.28
C ALA A 166 -11.25 -5.27 23.25
N THR A 167 -10.87 -6.22 24.12
CA THR A 167 -9.51 -6.76 24.17
C THR A 167 -9.16 -7.50 22.87
N THR A 168 -10.00 -8.41 22.42
CA THR A 168 -9.79 -9.14 21.16
C THR A 168 -9.67 -8.16 19.98
N ASN A 169 -10.59 -7.20 19.87
CA ASN A 169 -10.59 -6.21 18.79
C ASN A 169 -9.36 -5.31 18.85
N ALA A 170 -8.92 -4.86 20.03
CA ALA A 170 -7.70 -4.07 20.19
C ALA A 170 -6.46 -4.83 19.70
N THR A 171 -6.29 -6.10 20.09
CA THR A 171 -5.15 -6.90 19.64
C THR A 171 -5.16 -7.13 18.13
N ASN A 172 -6.34 -7.33 17.52
CA ASN A 172 -6.47 -7.45 16.08
C ASN A 172 -6.14 -6.13 15.38
N ASN A 173 -6.66 -5.01 15.89
CA ASN A 173 -6.40 -3.70 15.33
C ASN A 173 -4.93 -3.29 15.48
N ASP A 174 -4.21 -3.73 16.52
CA ASP A 174 -2.77 -3.49 16.70
C ASP A 174 -1.99 -4.22 15.61
N LYS A 175 -2.31 -5.50 15.39
CA LYS A 175 -1.72 -6.30 14.30
C LYS A 175 -1.97 -5.65 12.94
N ARG A 176 -3.22 -5.26 12.64
CA ARG A 176 -3.59 -4.57 11.39
C ARG A 176 -2.80 -3.27 11.22
N SER A 177 -2.73 -2.44 12.26
CA SER A 177 -2.02 -1.16 12.23
C SER A 177 -0.52 -1.34 11.98
N PHE A 178 0.09 -2.35 12.61
CA PHE A 178 1.50 -2.65 12.42
C PHE A 178 1.81 -3.15 11.00
N LYS A 179 0.95 -4.01 10.44
CA LYS A 179 1.09 -4.49 9.06
C LYS A 179 0.85 -3.38 8.04
N LEU A 180 -0.07 -2.46 8.33
CA LEU A 180 -0.29 -1.27 7.52
C LEU A 180 0.94 -0.38 7.51
N TYR A 181 1.57 -0.14 8.67
CA TYR A 181 2.84 0.57 8.74
C TYR A 181 3.93 -0.10 7.88
N LYS A 182 4.10 -1.43 8.00
CA LYS A 182 5.06 -2.17 7.16
C LYS A 182 4.78 -2.03 5.67
N THR A 183 3.51 -2.06 5.28
CA THR A 183 3.08 -1.83 3.89
C THR A 183 3.53 -0.46 3.41
N THR A 184 3.25 0.59 4.18
CA THR A 184 3.63 1.96 3.84
C THR A 184 5.14 2.09 3.73
N VAL A 185 5.91 1.53 4.66
CA VAL A 185 7.38 1.55 4.62
C VAL A 185 7.92 0.86 3.36
N SER A 186 7.41 -0.33 3.04
CA SER A 186 7.81 -1.06 1.83
C SER A 186 7.46 -0.28 0.55
N LEU A 187 6.31 0.39 0.50
CA LEU A 187 5.95 1.26 -0.63
C LEU A 187 6.87 2.48 -0.73
N THR A 188 7.24 3.09 0.39
CA THR A 188 8.20 4.21 0.39
C THR A 188 9.55 3.78 -0.18
N PHE A 189 10.08 2.62 0.22
CA PHE A 189 11.32 2.09 -0.38
C PHE A 189 11.17 1.78 -1.86
N SER A 190 10.04 1.16 -2.26
CA SER A 190 9.75 0.90 -3.68
C SER A 190 9.75 2.19 -4.51
N LEU A 191 9.10 3.24 -4.01
CA LEU A 191 9.05 4.55 -4.64
C LEU A 191 10.43 5.19 -4.75
N VAL A 192 11.21 5.17 -3.67
CA VAL A 192 12.57 5.71 -3.65
C VAL A 192 13.44 5.01 -4.69
N PHE A 193 13.44 3.67 -4.74
CA PHE A 193 14.20 2.93 -5.74
C PHE A 193 13.71 3.18 -7.17
N ALA A 194 12.40 3.28 -7.39
CA ALA A 194 11.85 3.61 -8.71
C ALA A 194 12.32 5.00 -9.18
N PHE A 195 12.27 6.02 -8.31
CA PHE A 195 12.76 7.35 -8.65
C PHE A 195 14.27 7.35 -8.91
N PHE A 196 15.07 6.69 -8.07
CA PHE A 196 16.51 6.61 -8.30
C PHE A 196 16.86 5.85 -9.59
N SER A 197 16.03 4.89 -10.01
CA SER A 197 16.23 4.18 -11.29
C SER A 197 16.06 5.09 -12.53
N LEU A 198 15.41 6.25 -12.40
CA LEU A 198 15.31 7.21 -13.51
C LEU A 198 16.66 7.82 -13.89
N ILE A 199 17.57 7.99 -12.93
CA ILE A 199 18.90 8.59 -13.17
C ILE A 199 19.76 7.72 -14.12
N PRO A 200 20.03 6.43 -13.83
CA PRO A 200 20.78 5.60 -14.76
C PRO A 200 20.04 5.43 -16.09
N HIS A 201 18.71 5.43 -16.09
CA HIS A 201 17.90 5.36 -17.32
C HIS A 201 18.11 6.58 -18.23
N THR A 202 18.05 7.80 -17.70
CA THR A 202 18.28 9.01 -18.52
C THR A 202 19.72 9.10 -19.01
N LEU A 203 20.69 8.78 -18.16
CA LEU A 203 22.11 8.79 -18.53
C LEU A 203 22.45 7.75 -19.59
N HIS A 204 21.88 6.54 -19.49
CA HIS A 204 22.07 5.51 -20.52
C HIS A 204 21.50 5.96 -21.88
N ASN A 205 20.29 6.51 -21.90
CA ASN A 205 19.66 6.97 -23.14
C ASN A 205 20.44 8.12 -23.79
N LEU A 206 21.04 9.02 -23.01
CA LEU A 206 21.91 10.07 -23.52
C LEU A 206 23.19 9.49 -24.15
N ASN A 207 23.80 8.49 -23.50
CA ASN A 207 25.02 7.86 -24.01
C ASN A 207 24.77 7.12 -25.33
N VAL A 208 23.70 6.31 -25.40
CA VAL A 208 23.33 5.57 -26.62
C VAL A 208 23.05 6.51 -27.79
N ASN A 209 22.34 7.62 -27.56
CA ASN A 209 22.08 8.62 -28.61
C ASN A 209 23.38 9.26 -29.12
N THR A 210 24.33 9.53 -28.22
CA THR A 210 25.64 10.09 -28.59
C THR A 210 26.47 9.09 -29.40
N GLU A 211 26.48 7.82 -29.00
CA GLU A 211 27.18 6.75 -29.74
C GLU A 211 26.59 6.56 -31.14
N ASN A 212 25.27 6.58 -31.28
CA ASN A 212 24.60 6.43 -32.58
C ASN A 212 24.91 7.62 -33.53
N GLN A 213 24.86 8.86 -33.04
CA GLN A 213 25.26 10.04 -33.83
C GLN A 213 26.73 9.99 -34.28
N THR A 214 27.60 9.45 -33.43
CA THR A 214 29.04 9.30 -33.75
C THR A 214 29.26 8.22 -34.82
N LYS A 215 28.54 7.10 -34.75
CA LYS A 215 28.58 6.03 -35.76
C LYS A 215 28.05 6.51 -37.11
N ASP A 216 26.94 7.25 -37.13
CA ASP A 216 26.34 7.77 -38.36
C ASP A 216 27.26 8.79 -39.06
N SER A 217 27.91 9.68 -38.30
CA SER A 217 28.87 10.66 -38.84
C SER A 217 30.15 10.01 -39.37
N LEU A 218 30.67 8.97 -38.72
CA LEU A 218 31.80 8.17 -39.23
C LEU A 218 31.44 7.39 -40.50
N SER A 219 30.22 6.87 -40.59
CA SER A 219 29.70 6.18 -41.78
C SER A 219 29.57 7.13 -42.98
N MET A 220 29.10 8.36 -42.75
CA MET A 220 29.02 9.42 -43.77
C MET A 220 30.40 9.89 -44.27
N SER A 221 31.41 9.93 -43.40
CA SER A 221 32.79 10.29 -43.78
C SER A 221 33.46 9.22 -44.65
N ASN A 222 33.14 7.93 -44.42
CA ASN A 222 33.64 6.81 -45.21
C ASN A 222 32.90 6.60 -46.55
N GLN A 223 31.79 7.29 -46.80
CA GLN A 223 31.08 7.29 -48.09
C GLN A 223 31.48 8.47 -49.00
N LYS A 224 32.77 8.84 -49.03
CA LYS A 224 33.28 9.65 -50.15
C LYS A 224 33.30 8.76 -51.41
N GLN A 225 32.18 8.76 -52.16
CA GLN A 225 32.16 8.17 -53.50
C GLN A 225 33.29 8.82 -54.33
N PRO A 226 34.08 8.02 -55.08
CA PRO A 226 35.01 8.60 -56.04
C PRO A 226 34.23 9.53 -56.98
N PRO A 227 34.79 10.70 -57.35
CA PRO A 227 34.08 11.67 -58.18
C PRO A 227 33.52 10.95 -59.42
N PRO A 228 32.25 11.21 -59.79
CA PRO A 228 31.66 10.58 -60.96
C PRO A 228 32.55 10.86 -62.18
N PRO A 229 32.78 9.86 -63.05
CA PRO A 229 33.58 10.06 -64.25
C PRO A 229 33.03 11.24 -65.06
N PRO A 230 33.89 12.06 -65.68
CA PRO A 230 33.47 13.23 -66.43
C PRO A 230 32.40 12.84 -67.46
N ALA A 231 31.32 13.63 -67.49
CA ALA A 231 30.18 13.38 -68.38
C ALA A 231 30.67 13.25 -69.82
N ALA A 232 30.22 12.19 -70.52
CA ALA A 232 30.51 12.01 -71.94
C ALA A 232 30.09 13.27 -72.71
N PRO A 233 30.92 13.76 -73.66
CA PRO A 233 30.55 14.92 -74.46
C PRO A 233 29.19 14.67 -75.13
N GLY A 234 28.23 15.55 -74.84
CA GLY A 234 26.88 15.43 -75.34
C GLY A 234 26.84 15.42 -76.88
N PRO A 235 25.81 14.79 -77.49
CA PRO A 235 25.67 14.78 -78.94
C PRO A 235 25.65 16.21 -79.49
N ARG A 236 26.43 16.43 -80.55
CA ARG A 236 26.53 17.72 -81.24
C ARG A 236 25.14 18.16 -81.70
N SER A 237 24.62 19.23 -81.12
CA SER A 237 23.37 19.85 -81.57
C SER A 237 23.52 20.32 -83.02
N VAL A 238 22.82 19.66 -83.94
CA VAL A 238 22.64 20.15 -85.31
C VAL A 238 21.48 21.14 -85.27
N LYS A 239 21.77 22.40 -85.60
CA LYS A 239 20.80 23.50 -85.67
C LYS A 239 19.74 23.16 -86.73
N GLY A 240 18.50 22.90 -86.31
CA GLY A 240 17.38 22.75 -87.26
C GLY A 240 16.11 22.03 -86.80
N GLN A 241 16.08 21.33 -85.67
CA GLN A 241 14.83 20.67 -85.25
C GLN A 241 13.97 21.60 -84.38
N VAL A 242 12.87 22.06 -84.98
CA VAL A 242 11.79 22.80 -84.30
C VAL A 242 11.07 21.83 -83.36
N PRO A 243 10.94 22.13 -82.04
CA PRO A 243 10.18 21.30 -81.13
C PRO A 243 8.68 21.27 -81.51
N PRO A 244 8.00 20.12 -81.45
CA PRO A 244 6.56 20.07 -81.66
C PRO A 244 5.82 20.86 -80.58
N LYS A 245 4.81 21.63 -81.01
CA LYS A 245 3.95 22.46 -80.17
C LYS A 245 3.15 21.59 -79.18
N ASN A 246 3.33 21.83 -77.89
CA ASN A 246 2.58 21.14 -76.83
C ASN A 246 1.06 21.37 -76.97
N PRO A 247 0.21 20.34 -76.90
CA PRO A 247 -1.24 20.51 -76.91
C PRO A 247 -1.75 21.14 -75.61
N GLN A 248 -2.67 22.12 -75.76
CA GLN A 248 -3.31 22.82 -74.65
C GLN A 248 -4.23 21.88 -73.83
N PRO A 249 -4.30 22.06 -72.49
CA PRO A 249 -5.18 21.29 -71.64
C PRO A 249 -6.67 21.65 -71.88
N LYS A 250 -7.52 20.62 -71.95
CA LYS A 250 -8.98 20.75 -72.08
C LYS A 250 -9.60 21.39 -70.82
N PRO A 251 -10.61 22.26 -70.95
CA PRO A 251 -11.33 22.81 -69.80
C PRO A 251 -12.26 21.77 -69.19
N THR A 252 -12.16 21.60 -67.86
CA THR A 252 -13.09 20.85 -67.03
C THR A 252 -14.46 21.56 -67.03
N GLN A 253 -15.50 20.89 -67.53
CA GLN A 253 -16.88 21.35 -67.38
C GLN A 253 -17.39 21.05 -65.97
N ARG A 254 -18.17 21.99 -65.43
CA ARG A 254 -18.78 21.97 -64.09
C ARG A 254 -19.85 20.90 -63.94
#